data_AF-W9UTV7-F1
#
_entry.id   AF-W9UTV7-F1
#
_cell.length_a   1.000
_cell.length_b   1.000
_cell.length_c   1.000
_cell.angle_alpha   90.00
_cell.angle_beta   90.00
_cell.angle_gamma   90.00
#
_symmetry.space_group_name_H-M   'P 1'
#
loop_
_entity.id
_entity.type
_entity.pdbx_description
1 polymer ?
#
loop_
_entity_poly.entity_id
_entity_poly.type
_entity_poly.pdbx_seq_one_letter_code
_entity_poly.pdbx_strand_id
1 'polypeptide(L)'
;MAIVAYNALAVIKAALRQVHGAETIDTQVSGYYLVNEMARVSDSLETLVTPEEWGEFPPLSPDAMAAWLLATAQHVQLRKYRKHSRAPKKPAPARTHDPTKPHVSVARLLEKRRKTRQT
;
A
#
# COMPACT_ATOMS: atom_id res chain seq x y z
N MET A 1 6.74 -7.35 17.13
CA MET A 1 5.49 -6.67 16.71
C MET A 1 4.96 -7.07 15.32
N ALA A 2 5.76 -7.65 14.41
CA ALA A 2 5.29 -8.03 13.07
C ALA A 2 4.09 -9.01 13.05
N ILE A 3 4.08 -10.00 13.94
CA ILE A 3 2.99 -11.00 14.03
C ILE A 3 1.66 -10.34 14.44
N VAL A 4 1.69 -9.45 15.44
CA VAL A 4 0.49 -8.76 15.93
C VAL A 4 -0.10 -7.86 14.83
N ALA A 5 0.74 -7.10 14.14
CA ALA A 5 0.30 -6.25 13.02
C ALA A 5 -0.29 -7.08 11.87
N TYR A 6 0.30 -8.24 11.56
CA TYR A 6 -0.24 -9.15 10.55
C TYR A 6 -1.61 -9.71 10.95
N ASN A 7 -1.78 -10.13 12.21
CA ASN A 7 -3.06 -10.64 12.72
C ASN A 7 -4.14 -9.55 12.66
N ALA A 8 -3.83 -8.32 13.07
CA ALA A 8 -4.76 -7.19 12.96
C ALA A 8 -5.19 -6.95 11.50
N LEU A 9 -4.24 -6.93 10.57
CA LEU A 9 -4.55 -6.81 9.13
C LEU A 9 -5.41 -7.97 8.63
N ALA A 10 -5.16 -9.19 9.08
CA ALA A 10 -5.95 -10.37 8.71
C ALA A 10 -7.41 -10.25 9.18
N VAL A 11 -7.64 -9.80 10.41
CA VAL A 11 -8.99 -9.55 10.96
C VAL A 11 -9.69 -8.43 10.20
N ILE A 12 -9.01 -7.32 9.92
CA ILE A 12 -9.56 -6.22 9.12
C ILE A 12 -9.99 -6.72 7.73
N LYS A 13 -9.13 -7.49 7.06
CA LYS A 13 -9.48 -8.08 5.76
C LYS A 13 -10.66 -9.04 5.86
N ALA A 14 -10.74 -9.86 6.90
CA ALA A 14 -11.85 -10.78 7.10
C ALA A 14 -13.19 -10.02 7.24
N ALA A 15 -13.23 -8.98 8.08
CA ALA A 15 -14.42 -8.14 8.24
C ALA A 15 -14.83 -7.46 6.93
N LEU A 16 -13.85 -6.91 6.18
CA LEU A 16 -14.11 -6.29 4.89
C LEU A 16 -14.62 -7.29 3.84
N ARG A 17 -14.09 -8.52 3.81
CA ARG A 17 -14.56 -9.57 2.89
C ARG A 17 -16.01 -9.95 3.17
N GLN A 18 -16.37 -10.03 4.45
CA GLN A 18 -17.74 -10.35 4.86
C GLN A 18 -18.74 -9.27 4.42
N VAL A 19 -18.34 -7.99 4.49
CA VAL A 19 -19.24 -6.86 4.19
C VAL A 19 -19.27 -6.50 2.70
N HIS A 20 -18.13 -6.51 2.02
CA HIS A 20 -17.99 -6.00 0.64
C HIS A 20 -17.73 -7.10 -0.41
N GLY A 21 -17.72 -8.36 0.03
CA GLY A 21 -17.44 -9.53 -0.81
C GLY A 21 -15.96 -9.87 -0.92
N ALA A 22 -15.64 -11.16 -0.88
CA ALA A 22 -14.26 -11.65 -0.90
C ALA A 22 -13.52 -11.25 -2.19
N GLU A 23 -14.17 -11.41 -3.35
CA GLU A 23 -13.60 -11.08 -4.65
C GLU A 23 -13.18 -9.61 -4.74
N THR A 24 -14.05 -8.69 -4.32
CA THR A 24 -13.78 -7.24 -4.32
C THR A 24 -12.55 -6.91 -3.50
N ILE A 25 -12.46 -7.44 -2.28
CA ILE A 25 -11.35 -7.13 -1.38
C ILE A 25 -10.04 -7.73 -1.89
N ASP A 26 -10.04 -8.98 -2.33
CA ASP A 26 -8.80 -9.66 -2.74
C ASP A 26 -8.24 -9.10 -4.06
N THR A 27 -9.12 -8.73 -5.00
CA THR A 27 -8.72 -8.20 -6.30
C THR A 27 -8.45 -6.70 -6.26
N GLN A 28 -9.34 -5.90 -5.65
CA GLN A 28 -9.32 -4.46 -5.79
C GLN A 28 -8.65 -3.72 -4.64
N VAL A 29 -8.55 -4.29 -3.44
CA VAL A 29 -8.01 -3.57 -2.27
C VAL A 29 -6.52 -3.82 -2.07
N SER A 30 -5.76 -2.74 -1.92
CA SER A 30 -4.32 -2.77 -1.72
C SER A 30 -4.00 -3.01 -0.25
N GLY A 31 -3.37 -4.14 0.06
CA GLY A 31 -2.84 -4.39 1.40
C GLY A 31 -1.82 -3.34 1.84
N TYR A 32 -1.03 -2.79 0.90
CA TYR A 32 -0.08 -1.72 1.18
C TYR A 32 -0.78 -0.46 1.70
N TYR A 33 -1.87 -0.02 1.06
CA TYR A 33 -2.59 1.18 1.53
C TYR A 33 -3.29 0.96 2.87
N LEU A 34 -3.80 -0.24 3.15
CA LEU A 34 -4.37 -0.56 4.47
C LEU A 34 -3.31 -0.50 5.57
N VAL A 35 -2.18 -1.20 5.40
CA VAL A 35 -1.09 -1.21 6.40
C VAL A 35 -0.54 0.19 6.62
N ASN A 36 -0.39 0.95 5.54
CA ASN A 36 0.12 2.31 5.62
C ASN A 36 -0.88 3.28 6.28
N GLU A 37 -2.18 3.05 6.16
CA GLU A 37 -3.19 3.78 6.92
C GLU A 37 -3.14 3.43 8.40
N MET A 38 -3.07 2.13 8.75
CA MET A 38 -2.92 1.67 10.13
C MET A 38 -1.72 2.36 10.80
N ALA A 39 -0.56 2.35 10.15
CA ALA A 39 0.65 2.98 10.68
C ALA A 39 0.52 4.50 10.86
N ARG A 40 -0.23 5.19 9.99
CA ARG A 40 -0.44 6.64 10.10
C ARG A 40 -1.45 7.03 11.17
N VAL A 41 -2.46 6.21 11.37
CA VAL A 41 -3.60 6.52 12.25
C VAL A 41 -3.32 6.10 13.69
N SER A 42 -2.43 5.13 13.94
CA SER A 42 -2.07 4.68 15.29
C SER A 42 -1.74 5.84 16.25
N ASP A 43 -0.80 6.72 15.87
CA ASP A 43 -0.39 7.84 16.72
C ASP A 43 -1.54 8.85 16.95
N SER A 44 -2.39 9.02 15.94
CA SER A 44 -3.56 9.90 16.04
C SER A 44 -4.60 9.34 17.01
N LEU A 45 -4.80 8.02 17.00
CA LEU A 45 -5.72 7.34 17.91
C LEU A 45 -5.22 7.39 19.35
N GLU A 46 -3.91 7.23 19.58
CA GLU A 46 -3.32 7.39 20.92
C GLU A 46 -3.48 8.82 21.46
N THR A 47 -3.51 9.82 20.58
CA THR A 47 -3.68 11.23 20.96
C THR A 47 -5.15 11.60 21.16
N LEU A 48 -6.05 11.07 20.35
CA LEU A 48 -7.46 11.48 20.31
C LEU A 48 -8.37 10.66 21.22
N VAL A 49 -8.02 9.40 21.52
CA VAL A 49 -8.86 8.49 22.29
C VAL A 49 -8.32 8.34 23.70
N THR A 50 -9.15 8.59 24.71
CA THR A 50 -8.72 8.50 26.11
C THR A 50 -8.63 7.04 26.59
N PRO A 51 -7.86 6.76 27.66
CA PRO A 51 -7.80 5.42 28.24
C PRO A 51 -9.16 4.84 28.64
N GLU A 52 -10.09 5.68 29.08
CA GLU A 52 -11.45 5.28 29.45
C GLU A 52 -12.25 4.81 28.24
N GLU A 53 -12.14 5.49 27.11
CA GLU A 53 -12.80 5.12 25.84
C GLU A 53 -12.23 3.79 25.30
N TRP A 54 -10.92 3.54 25.45
CA TRP A 54 -10.33 2.23 25.15
C TRP A 54 -10.85 1.11 26.07
N GLY A 55 -11.27 1.45 27.29
CA GLY A 55 -11.79 0.53 28.29
C GLY A 55 -13.06 -0.22 27.88
N GLU A 56 -13.75 0.23 26.83
CA GLU A 56 -14.95 -0.43 26.31
C GLU A 56 -14.65 -1.74 25.54
N PHE A 57 -13.43 -1.90 24.99
CA PHE A 57 -13.08 -3.03 24.14
C PHE A 57 -12.61 -4.31 24.88
N PRO A 58 -11.80 -4.24 25.96
CA PRO A 58 -11.37 -5.42 26.71
C PRO A 58 -12.49 -6.37 27.20
N PRO A 59 -13.66 -5.90 27.67
CA PRO A 59 -14.71 -6.79 28.15
C PRO A 59 -15.57 -7.39 27.03
N LEU A 60 -15.39 -7.00 25.76
CA LEU A 60 -16.22 -7.50 24.67
C LEU A 60 -15.98 -9.00 24.45
N SER A 61 -17.08 -9.73 24.27
CA SER A 61 -16.99 -11.11 23.78
C SER A 61 -16.49 -11.14 22.33
N PRO A 62 -15.95 -12.27 21.85
CA PRO A 62 -15.55 -12.41 20.45
C PRO A 62 -16.69 -12.09 19.47
N ASP A 63 -17.93 -12.47 19.78
CA ASP A 63 -19.11 -12.19 18.95
C ASP A 63 -19.45 -10.71 18.92
N ALA A 64 -19.38 -10.03 20.07
CA ALA A 64 -19.62 -8.58 20.16
C ALA A 64 -18.54 -7.80 19.41
N MET A 65 -17.27 -8.20 19.54
CA MET A 65 -16.16 -7.64 18.80
C MET A 65 -16.35 -7.84 17.28
N ALA A 66 -16.75 -9.04 16.85
CA ALA A 66 -17.03 -9.33 15.44
C ALA A 66 -18.18 -8.46 14.91
N ALA A 67 -19.28 -8.34 15.66
CA ALA A 67 -20.41 -7.48 15.28
C ALA A 67 -19.98 -6.02 15.12
N TRP A 68 -19.17 -5.50 16.06
CA TRP A 68 -18.63 -4.14 15.98
C TRP A 68 -17.72 -3.94 14.77
N LEU A 69 -16.82 -4.89 14.48
CA LEU A 69 -15.95 -4.85 13.31
C LEU A 69 -16.74 -4.86 12.00
N LEU A 70 -17.80 -5.68 11.91
CA LEU A 70 -18.67 -5.76 10.74
C LEU A 70 -19.47 -4.48 10.55
N ALA A 71 -20.04 -3.91 11.61
CA ALA A 71 -20.74 -2.63 11.56
C ALA A 71 -19.77 -1.51 11.10
N THR A 72 -18.57 -1.45 11.67
CA THR A 72 -17.55 -0.46 11.29
C THR A 72 -17.11 -0.64 9.84
N ALA A 73 -16.95 -1.89 9.37
CA ALA A 73 -16.56 -2.19 8.01
C ALA A 73 -17.57 -1.69 6.96
N GLN A 74 -18.86 -1.55 7.29
CA GLN A 74 -19.88 -0.98 6.39
C GLN A 74 -19.60 0.49 6.04
N HIS A 75 -18.93 1.23 6.92
CA HIS A 75 -18.63 2.65 6.73
C HIS A 75 -17.32 2.88 5.97
N VAL A 76 -16.57 1.83 5.64
CA VAL A 76 -15.26 1.94 5.01
C VAL A 76 -15.38 2.38 3.55
N GLN A 77 -14.70 3.49 3.21
CA GLN A 77 -14.65 4.00 1.85
C GLN A 77 -13.58 3.26 1.02
N LEU A 78 -13.92 2.10 0.45
CA LEU A 78 -12.99 1.23 -0.29
C LEU A 78 -12.19 1.95 -1.41
N ARG A 79 -12.76 2.99 -2.01
CA ARG A 79 -12.11 3.82 -3.03
C ARG A 79 -10.74 4.35 -2.61
N LYS A 80 -10.54 4.65 -1.31
CA LYS A 80 -9.28 5.18 -0.77
C LYS A 80 -8.15 4.15 -0.79
N TYR A 81 -8.50 2.87 -0.81
CA TYR A 81 -7.57 1.75 -0.68
C TYR A 81 -7.46 0.92 -1.96
N ARG A 82 -8.01 1.39 -3.08
CA ARG A 82 -7.98 0.65 -4.35
C ARG A 82 -6.55 0.47 -4.84
N LYS A 83 -6.25 -0.73 -5.34
CA LYS A 83 -5.03 -0.99 -6.12
C LYS A 83 -5.08 -0.12 -7.37
N HIS A 84 -3.99 0.60 -7.62
CA HIS A 84 -3.82 1.20 -8.93
C HIS A 84 -3.35 0.11 -9.89
N SER A 85 -4.29 -0.45 -10.67
CA SER A 85 -3.90 -1.40 -11.72
C SER A 85 -3.06 -0.64 -12.75
N ARG A 86 -1.91 -1.22 -13.11
CA ARG A 86 -1.11 -0.73 -14.22
C ARG A 86 -1.68 -1.36 -15.48
N ALA A 87 -1.93 -0.55 -16.51
CA ALA A 87 -2.24 -1.09 -17.83
C ALA A 87 -1.14 -2.07 -18.28
N PRO A 88 -1.46 -3.08 -19.10
CA PRO A 88 -0.47 -3.98 -19.66
C PRO A 88 0.74 -3.19 -20.18
N LYS A 89 1.94 -3.69 -19.87
CA LYS A 89 3.17 -3.02 -20.29
C LYS A 89 3.15 -2.89 -21.81
N LYS A 90 3.30 -1.66 -22.31
CA LYS A 90 3.44 -1.41 -23.75
C LYS A 90 4.58 -2.29 -24.29
N PRO A 91 4.41 -2.95 -25.45
CA PRO A 91 5.49 -3.72 -26.04
C PRO A 91 6.70 -2.80 -26.22
N ALA A 92 7.89 -3.33 -25.95
CA ALA A 92 9.11 -2.56 -26.15
C ALA A 92 9.21 -2.20 -27.64
N PRO A 93 9.56 -0.95 -27.99
CA PRO A 93 9.80 -0.60 -29.39
C PRO A 93 10.93 -1.47 -29.96
N ALA A 94 10.86 -1.77 -31.26
CA ALA A 94 11.93 -2.48 -31.94
C ALA A 94 13.25 -1.71 -31.77
N ARG A 95 14.32 -2.43 -31.42
CA ARG A 95 15.65 -1.83 -31.27
C ARG A 95 16.18 -1.45 -32.65
N THR A 96 16.23 -0.16 -32.96
CA THR A 96 16.98 0.37 -34.10
C THR A 96 18.41 0.64 -33.66
N HIS A 97 19.37 -0.08 -34.26
CA HIS A 97 20.78 0.19 -34.07
C HIS A 97 21.20 1.31 -35.03
N ASP A 98 21.48 2.49 -34.49
CA ASP A 98 22.10 3.59 -35.23
C ASP A 98 23.62 3.59 -34.95
N PRO A 99 24.47 3.17 -35.91
CA PRO A 99 25.91 3.14 -35.72
C PRO A 99 26.51 4.54 -35.50
N THR A 100 25.79 5.61 -35.86
CA THR A 100 26.24 6.99 -35.61
C THR A 100 25.96 7.45 -34.17
N LYS A 101 25.08 6.74 -33.44
CA LYS A 101 24.67 7.04 -32.06
C LYS A 101 24.77 5.80 -31.18
N PRO A 102 25.98 5.25 -30.96
CA PRO A 102 26.15 4.12 -30.07
C PRO A 102 25.82 4.50 -28.62
N HIS A 103 25.24 3.55 -27.88
CA HIS A 103 25.03 3.74 -26.45
C HIS A 103 26.40 3.87 -25.75
N VAL A 104 26.64 5.01 -25.12
CA VAL A 104 27.89 5.30 -24.38
C VAL A 104 27.54 5.68 -22.95
N SER A 105 28.36 5.23 -22.00
CA SER A 105 28.20 5.61 -20.60
C SER A 105 28.46 7.11 -20.42
N VAL A 106 27.75 7.72 -19.47
CA VAL A 106 27.96 9.13 -19.08
C VAL A 106 29.43 9.37 -18.70
N ALA A 107 30.06 8.41 -18.02
CA ALA A 107 31.48 8.45 -17.69
C ALA A 107 32.39 8.64 -18.93
N ARG A 108 32.16 7.87 -20.00
CA ARG A 108 32.93 7.95 -21.25
C ARG A 108 32.71 9.29 -21.97
N LEU A 109 31.49 9.86 -21.91
CA LEU A 109 31.20 11.19 -22.46
C LEU A 109 31.92 12.31 -21.71
N LEU A 110 31.94 12.23 -20.37
CA LEU A 110 32.62 13.20 -19.52
C LEU A 110 34.13 13.18 -19.72
N GLU A 111 34.74 12.01 -19.85
CA GLU A 111 36.18 11.88 -20.10
C GLU A 111 36.59 12.49 -21.44
N LYS A 112 35.82 12.22 -22.52
CA LYS A 112 36.05 12.85 -23.83
C LYS A 112 35.98 14.38 -23.74
N ARG A 113 34.96 14.93 -23.07
CA ARG A 113 34.83 16.38 -22.87
C ARG A 113 36.01 16.97 -22.10
N ARG A 114 36.55 16.27 -21.09
CA ARG A 114 37.73 16.73 -20.35
C ARG A 114 38.97 16.78 -21.24
N LYS A 115 39.19 15.76 -22.08
CA LYS A 115 40.31 15.70 -23.03
C LYS A 115 40.23 16.79 -24.10
N THR A 116 39.05 17.02 -24.71
CA THR A 116 38.84 18.09 -25.70
C THR A 116 39.04 19.49 -25.11
N ARG A 117 38.82 19.70 -23.80
CA ARG A 117 39.01 20.99 -23.15
C ARG A 117 40.48 21.27 -22.73
N GLN A 118 41.33 20.26 -22.81
CA GLN A 118 42.77 20.33 -22.50
C GLN A 118 43.64 20.46 -23.77
N THR A 119 43.01 20.42 -24.94
CA THR A 119 43.62 20.70 -26.26
C THR A 119 43.15 22.07 -26.72
#